data_AF-A0A3B9MER1-F1
#
_entry.id   AF-A0A3B9MER1-F1
#
_cell.length_a   1.000
_cell.length_b   1.000
_cell.length_c   1.000
_cell.angle_alpha   90.00
_cell.angle_beta   90.00
_cell.angle_gamma   90.00
#
_symmetry.space_group_name_H-M   'P 1'
#
loop_
_entity.id
_entity.type
_entity.pdbx_description
1 polymer ?
#
loop_
_entity_poly.entity_id
_entity_poly.type
_entity_poly.pdbx_seq_one_letter_code
_entity_poly.pdbx_strand_id
1 'polypeptide(L)'
;MKCQRKVKAVNRELMVHARIEETIFYPALENADETRDITLEAFEEHRLVKQLLGELQSMGKDEEEWTAKFTVLKENIEHHVEEEEGEMFTKARKVLSEEDAETLGTRMEKARNEQLKAAAAR
;
A
#
# COMPACT_ATOMS: atom_id res chain seq x y z
N MET A 1 25.76 -0.74 3.43
CA MET A 1 25.02 -0.53 4.71
C MET A 1 23.88 0.51 4.66
N LYS A 2 24.06 1.77 4.21
CA LYS A 2 23.00 2.80 4.25
C LYS A 2 21.76 2.47 3.39
N CYS A 3 21.95 1.90 2.19
CA CYS A 3 20.85 1.56 1.28
C CYS A 3 19.95 0.44 1.84
N GLN A 4 20.50 -0.53 2.57
CA GLN A 4 19.74 -1.65 3.16
C GLN A 4 18.82 -1.17 4.30
N ARG A 5 19.26 -0.18 5.08
CA ARG A 5 18.43 0.50 6.08
C ARG A 5 17.27 1.27 5.43
N LYS A 6 17.48 1.91 4.28
CA LYS A 6 16.42 2.62 3.55
C LYS A 6 15.36 1.66 3.01
N VAL A 7 15.76 0.53 2.41
CA VAL A 7 14.83 -0.51 1.93
C VAL A 7 14.01 -1.10 3.08
N LYS A 8 14.63 -1.38 4.23
CA LYS A 8 13.88 -1.85 5.41
C LYS A 8 12.86 -0.83 5.93
N ALA A 9 13.22 0.45 5.94
CA ALA A 9 12.30 1.51 6.36
C ALA A 9 11.13 1.65 5.39
N VAL A 10 11.40 1.71 4.08
CA VAL A 10 10.37 1.76 3.03
C VAL A 10 9.46 0.54 3.10
N ASN A 11 10.02 -0.66 3.23
CA ASN A 11 9.24 -1.89 3.40
C ASN A 11 8.31 -1.80 4.62
N ARG A 12 8.78 -1.26 5.75
CA ARG A 12 7.96 -1.12 6.96
C ARG A 12 6.76 -0.19 6.71
N GLU A 13 6.99 0.98 6.11
CA GLU A 13 5.92 1.94 5.82
C GLU A 13 4.91 1.36 4.82
N LEU A 14 5.39 0.78 3.72
CA LEU A 14 4.53 0.16 2.69
C LEU A 14 3.69 -0.99 3.25
N MET A 15 4.26 -1.84 4.11
CA MET A 15 3.50 -2.93 4.73
C MET A 15 2.43 -2.43 5.70
N VAL A 16 2.67 -1.31 6.38
CA VAL A 16 1.66 -0.70 7.26
C VAL A 16 0.55 -0.05 6.43
N HIS A 17 0.91 0.70 5.38
CA HIS A 17 -0.02 1.31 4.43
C HIS A 17 -0.94 0.27 3.79
N ALA A 18 -0.35 -0.71 3.08
CA ALA A 18 -1.11 -1.75 2.40
C ALA A 18 -2.03 -2.51 3.35
N ARG A 19 -1.59 -2.79 4.58
CA ARG A 19 -2.43 -3.46 5.57
C ARG A 19 -3.64 -2.62 5.97
N ILE A 20 -3.49 -1.31 6.08
CA ILE A 20 -4.58 -0.41 6.45
C ILE A 20 -5.58 -0.32 5.30
N GLU A 21 -5.11 -0.17 4.06
CA GLU A 21 -6.01 -0.21 2.90
C GLU A 21 -6.79 -1.53 2.85
N GLU A 22 -6.08 -2.66 2.85
CA GLU A 22 -6.68 -4.00 2.67
C GLU A 22 -7.65 -4.40 3.78
N THR A 23 -7.49 -3.87 5.00
CA THR A 23 -8.31 -4.26 6.15
C THR A 23 -9.36 -3.23 6.56
N ILE A 24 -9.27 -2.00 6.05
CA ILE A 24 -10.15 -0.91 6.43
C ILE A 24 -10.73 -0.21 5.21
N PHE A 25 -9.89 0.27 4.29
CA PHE A 25 -10.33 1.10 3.16
C PHE A 25 -11.03 0.28 2.08
N TYR A 26 -10.35 -0.73 1.53
CA TYR A 26 -10.88 -1.54 0.43
C TYR A 26 -12.18 -2.27 0.77
N PRO A 27 -12.38 -2.84 1.98
CA PRO A 27 -13.67 -3.43 2.35
C PRO A 27 -14.85 -2.43 2.32
N ALA A 28 -14.58 -1.14 2.51
CA ALA A 28 -15.60 -0.09 2.41
C ALA A 28 -15.95 0.26 0.95
N LEU A 29 -15.12 -0.13 -0.02
CA LEU A 29 -15.25 0.19 -1.44
C LEU A 29 -15.60 -1.02 -2.33
N GLU A 30 -15.22 -2.23 -1.95
CA GLU A 30 -15.34 -3.43 -2.80
C GLU A 30 -16.78 -3.85 -3.12
N ASN A 31 -17.76 -3.35 -2.35
CA ASN A 31 -19.18 -3.68 -2.50
C ASN A 31 -19.95 -2.69 -3.39
N ALA A 32 -19.36 -1.56 -3.78
CA ALA A 32 -19.98 -0.61 -4.69
C ALA A 32 -19.45 -0.80 -6.11
N ASP A 33 -20.36 -0.89 -7.09
CA ASP A 33 -20.01 -1.17 -8.49
C ASP A 33 -19.04 -0.12 -9.06
N GLU A 34 -19.14 1.14 -8.64
CA GLU A 34 -18.28 2.23 -9.10
C GLU A 34 -16.81 2.09 -8.70
N THR A 35 -16.54 1.42 -7.58
CA THR A 35 -15.21 1.26 -6.97
C THR A 35 -14.69 -0.17 -6.98
N ARG A 36 -15.53 -1.16 -7.30
CA ARG A 36 -15.19 -2.58 -7.22
C ARG A 36 -13.96 -2.94 -8.05
N ASP A 37 -13.94 -2.59 -9.33
CA ASP A 37 -12.86 -3.03 -10.23
C ASP A 37 -11.50 -2.46 -9.81
N ILE A 38 -11.42 -1.14 -9.57
CA ILE A 38 -10.17 -0.48 -9.12
C ILE A 38 -9.73 -0.97 -7.73
N THR A 39 -10.68 -1.37 -6.87
CA THR A 39 -10.36 -1.95 -5.56
C THR A 39 -9.76 -3.36 -5.71
N LEU A 40 -10.29 -4.17 -6.62
CA LEU A 40 -9.74 -5.50 -6.92
C LEU A 40 -8.35 -5.41 -7.56
N GLU A 41 -8.15 -4.45 -8.46
CA GLU A 41 -6.85 -4.15 -9.06
C GLU A 41 -5.82 -3.78 -8.00
N ALA A 42 -6.14 -2.84 -7.11
CA ALA A 42 -5.28 -2.43 -6.01
C ALA A 42 -4.88 -3.58 -5.07
N PHE A 43 -5.77 -4.55 -4.83
CA PHE A 43 -5.41 -5.78 -4.10
C PHE A 43 -4.34 -6.62 -4.81
N GLU A 44 -4.40 -6.75 -6.14
CA GLU A 44 -3.41 -7.49 -6.92
C GLU A 44 -2.09 -6.72 -7.00
N GLU A 45 -2.13 -5.40 -7.15
CA GLU A 45 -0.93 -4.55 -7.10
C GLU A 45 -0.22 -4.66 -5.76
N HIS A 46 -0.96 -4.64 -4.64
CA HIS A 46 -0.40 -4.88 -3.32
C HIS A 46 0.28 -6.25 -3.19
N ARG A 47 -0.30 -7.31 -3.78
CA ARG A 47 0.33 -8.64 -3.79
C ARG A 47 1.63 -8.62 -4.56
N LEU A 48 1.67 -7.98 -5.72
CA LEU A 48 2.86 -7.86 -6.55
C LEU A 48 3.97 -7.05 -5.84
N VAL A 49 3.62 -5.90 -5.25
CA VAL A 49 4.55 -5.08 -4.45
C VAL A 49 5.14 -5.88 -3.29
N LYS A 50 4.31 -6.63 -2.55
CA LYS A 50 4.77 -7.49 -1.44
C LYS A 50 5.70 -8.60 -1.93
N GLN A 51 5.40 -9.22 -3.07
CA GLN A 51 6.25 -10.23 -3.68
C GLN A 51 7.62 -9.65 -4.04
N LEU A 52 7.66 -8.54 -4.77
CA LEU A 52 8.90 -7.87 -5.18
C LEU A 52 9.75 -7.44 -3.98
N LEU A 53 9.11 -6.93 -2.92
CA LEU A 53 9.79 -6.61 -1.66
C LEU A 53 10.42 -7.84 -1.00
N GLY A 54 9.71 -8.98 -0.97
CA GLY A 54 10.23 -10.25 -0.45
C GLY A 54 11.43 -10.75 -1.25
N GLU A 55 11.35 -10.72 -2.58
CA GLU A 55 12.44 -11.10 -3.48
C GLU A 55 13.68 -10.20 -3.24
N LEU A 56 13.51 -8.87 -3.22
CA LEU A 56 14.60 -7.91 -2.98
C LEU A 56 15.26 -8.05 -1.59
N GLN A 57 14.54 -8.58 -0.60
CA GLN A 57 15.08 -8.89 0.74
C GLN A 57 15.92 -10.17 0.74
N SER A 58 15.62 -11.11 -0.14
CA SER A 58 16.32 -12.39 -0.28
C SER A 58 17.55 -12.32 -1.21
N MET A 59 17.62 -11.30 -2.07
CA MET A 59 18.71 -11.09 -3.03
C MET A 59 19.90 -10.30 -2.45
N GLY A 60 21.10 -10.64 -2.89
CA GLY A 60 22.30 -9.83 -2.72
C GLY A 60 22.23 -8.54 -3.55
N LYS A 61 22.69 -7.42 -2.98
CA LYS A 61 22.64 -6.12 -3.66
C LYS A 61 23.56 -5.97 -4.85
N ASP A 62 24.60 -6.79 -4.89
CA ASP A 62 25.61 -6.78 -5.94
C ASP A 62 25.19 -7.69 -7.12
N GLU A 63 24.04 -8.36 -7.01
CA GLU A 63 23.41 -9.07 -8.12
C GLU A 63 22.86 -8.05 -9.12
N GLU A 64 23.19 -8.21 -10.40
CA GLU A 64 22.81 -7.31 -11.49
C GLU A 64 21.29 -7.07 -11.53
N GLU A 65 20.53 -8.13 -11.26
CA GLU A 65 19.07 -8.14 -11.26
C GLU A 65 18.44 -7.33 -10.10
N TRP A 66 19.19 -7.07 -9.02
CA TRP A 66 18.67 -6.34 -7.85
C TRP A 66 18.20 -4.94 -8.24
N THR A 67 19.00 -4.22 -9.03
CA THR A 67 18.68 -2.85 -9.46
C THR A 67 17.49 -2.84 -10.42
N ALA A 68 17.45 -3.78 -11.37
CA ALA A 68 16.32 -3.92 -12.29
C ALA A 68 15.01 -4.18 -11.53
N LYS A 69 15.02 -5.11 -10.58
CA LYS A 69 13.85 -5.44 -9.75
C LYS A 69 13.42 -4.27 -8.86
N PHE A 70 14.37 -3.50 -8.33
CA PHE A 70 14.06 -2.29 -7.56
C PHE A 70 13.38 -1.21 -8.42
N THR A 71 13.79 -1.05 -9.68
CA THR A 71 13.10 -0.17 -10.63
C THR A 71 11.66 -0.61 -10.87
N VAL A 72 11.43 -1.90 -11.12
CA VAL A 72 10.07 -2.44 -11.31
C VAL A 72 9.21 -2.22 -10.07
N LEU A 73 9.74 -2.46 -8.86
CA LEU A 73 9.04 -2.16 -7.61
C LEU A 73 8.64 -0.69 -7.53
N LYS A 74 9.55 0.23 -7.86
CA LYS A 74 9.29 1.68 -7.84
C LYS A 74 8.15 2.05 -8.79
N GLU A 75 8.20 1.54 -10.03
CA GLU A 75 7.18 1.81 -11.04
C GLU A 75 5.80 1.29 -10.62
N ASN A 76 5.72 0.09 -10.03
CA ASN A 76 4.46 -0.45 -9.51
C ASN A 76 3.89 0.39 -8.36
N ILE A 77 4.75 0.89 -7.45
CA ILE A 77 4.30 1.78 -6.36
C ILE A 77 3.80 3.12 -6.91
N GLU A 78 4.54 3.72 -7.85
CA GLU A 78 4.15 5.00 -8.43
C GLU A 78 2.83 4.88 -9.20
N HIS A 79 2.65 3.82 -9.96
CA HIS A 79 1.41 3.55 -10.68
C HIS A 79 0.22 3.36 -9.72
N HIS A 80 0.38 2.50 -8.71
CA HIS A 80 -0.63 2.27 -7.68
C HIS A 80 -1.09 3.58 -7.01
N VAL A 81 -0.14 4.44 -6.61
CA VAL A 81 -0.45 5.72 -5.98
C VAL A 81 -1.19 6.66 -6.93
N GLU A 82 -0.81 6.70 -8.21
CA GLU A 82 -1.49 7.51 -9.21
C GLU A 82 -2.96 7.07 -9.39
N GLU A 83 -3.22 5.77 -9.41
CA GLU A 83 -4.58 5.23 -9.51
C GLU A 83 -5.41 5.50 -8.25
N GLU A 84 -4.83 5.31 -7.07
CA GLU A 84 -5.53 5.60 -5.82
C GLU A 84 -5.91 7.08 -5.69
N GLU A 85 -4.93 7.98 -5.84
CA GLU A 85 -5.13 9.41 -5.65
C GLU A 85 -5.97 10.03 -6.78
N GLY A 86 -5.75 9.60 -8.02
CA GLY A 86 -6.40 10.14 -9.21
C GLY A 86 -7.82 9.62 -9.38
N GLU A 87 -8.02 8.31 -9.25
CA GLU A 87 -9.26 7.64 -9.63
C GLU A 87 -10.01 7.08 -8.42
N MET A 88 -9.36 6.27 -7.57
CA MET A 88 -10.05 5.58 -6.48
C MET A 88 -10.65 6.56 -5.49
N PHE A 89 -9.91 7.57 -5.03
CA PHE A 89 -10.42 8.57 -4.08
C PHE A 89 -11.56 9.39 -4.68
N THR A 90 -11.51 9.66 -5.99
CA THR A 90 -12.59 10.35 -6.69
C THR A 90 -13.86 9.51 -6.74
N LYS A 91 -13.75 8.20 -6.93
CA LYS A 91 -14.88 7.27 -6.88
C LYS A 91 -15.38 7.05 -5.46
N ALA A 92 -14.47 6.92 -4.48
CA ALA A 92 -14.80 6.76 -3.06
C ALA A 92 -15.69 7.90 -2.55
N ARG A 93 -15.41 9.15 -2.95
CA ARG A 93 -16.26 10.32 -2.63
C ARG A 93 -17.68 10.26 -3.19
N LYS A 94 -17.96 9.39 -4.17
CA LYS A 94 -19.30 9.22 -4.74
C LYS A 94 -20.11 8.14 -4.00
N VAL A 95 -19.42 7.18 -3.38
CA VAL A 95 -20.04 6.01 -2.75
C VAL A 95 -20.07 6.10 -1.22
N LEU A 96 -19.18 6.88 -0.61
CA LEU A 96 -19.16 7.15 0.83
C LEU A 96 -19.89 8.46 1.16
N SER A 97 -20.71 8.43 2.21
CA SER A 97 -21.19 9.68 2.81
C SER A 97 -20.04 10.42 3.52
N GLU A 98 -20.22 11.72 3.78
CA GLU A 98 -19.23 12.50 4.53
C GLU A 98 -18.98 11.92 5.93
N GLU A 99 -20.04 11.50 6.62
CA GLU A 99 -19.96 10.84 7.94
C GLU A 99 -19.21 9.49 7.88
N ASP A 100 -19.48 8.67 6.86
CA ASP A 100 -18.78 7.41 6.66
C ASP A 100 -17.30 7.64 6.35
N ALA A 101 -16.98 8.63 5.52
CA ALA A 101 -15.61 8.99 5.17
C ALA A 101 -14.81 9.50 6.39
N GLU A 102 -15.39 10.35 7.22
CA GLU A 102 -14.78 10.82 8.48
C GLU A 102 -14.54 9.66 9.46
N THR A 103 -15.54 8.78 9.61
CA THR A 103 -15.45 7.60 10.46
C THR A 103 -14.34 6.66 9.97
N LEU A 104 -14.25 6.45 8.66
CA LEU A 104 -13.24 5.61 8.04
C LEU A 104 -11.83 6.21 8.22
N GLY A 105 -11.68 7.52 7.97
CA GLY A 105 -10.42 8.24 8.18
C GLY A 105 -9.91 8.13 9.61
N THR A 106 -10.79 8.31 10.59
CA THR A 106 -10.46 8.16 12.03
C THR A 106 -9.98 6.74 12.34
N ARG A 107 -10.64 5.71 11.78
CA ARG A 107 -10.23 4.31 11.95
C ARG A 107 -8.87 4.02 11.32
N MET A 108 -8.62 4.54 10.12
CA MET A 108 -7.34 4.38 9.41
C MET A 108 -6.20 5.08 10.16
N GLU A 109 -6.40 6.30 10.65
CA GLU A 109 -5.39 7.04 11.42
C GLU A 109 -5.03 6.30 12.71
N LYS A 110 -6.03 5.82 13.45
CA LYS A 110 -5.81 5.02 14.66
C LYS A 110 -5.01 3.75 14.34
N ALA A 111 -5.41 3.01 13.32
CA ALA A 111 -4.72 1.80 12.89
C ALA A 111 -3.27 2.07 12.47
N ARG A 112 -3.01 3.16 11.74
CA ARG A 112 -1.66 3.61 11.38
C ARG A 112 -0.78 3.83 12.61
N ASN A 113 -1.30 4.56 13.58
CA ASN A 113 -0.55 4.88 14.80
C ASN A 113 -0.25 3.63 15.64
N GLU A 114 -1.21 2.69 15.74
CA GLU A 114 -1.02 1.42 16.44
C GLU A 114 0.00 0.52 15.72
N GLN A 115 -0.10 0.40 14.40
CA GLN A 115 0.79 -0.46 13.61
C GLN A 115 2.22 0.09 13.54
N LEU A 116 2.41 1.41 13.40
CA LEU A 116 3.76 2.01 13.42
C LEU A 116 4.44 1.83 14.77
N LYS A 117 3.69 1.96 15.88
CA LYS A 117 4.20 1.66 17.24
C LYS A 117 4.59 0.19 17.37
N ALA A 118 3.74 -0.73 16.92
CA ALA A 118 4.03 -2.16 16.95
C ALA A 118 5.24 -2.54 16.09
N ALA A 119 5.42 -1.90 14.94
CA ALA A 119 6.54 -2.12 14.04
C ALA A 119 7.86 -1.51 14.54
N ALA A 120 7.81 -0.45 15.36
CA ALA A 120 8.99 0.16 15.99
C ALA A 120 9.45 -0.57 17.26
N ALA A 121 8.58 -1.36 17.88
CA ALA A 121 8.88 -2.16 19.07
C ALA A 121 9.51 -3.53 18.75
N ARG A 122 9.73 -3.85 17.47
CA ARG A 122 10.35 -5.08 16.96
C ARG A 122 11.73 -4.78 16.38
#